data_AF-A0A3B0Z219-F1
#
_entry.id   AF-A0A3B0Z219-F1
#
_cell.length_a   1.000
_cell.length_b   1.000
_cell.length_c   1.000
_cell.angle_alpha   90.00
_cell.angle_beta   90.00
_cell.angle_gamma   90.00
#
_symmetry.space_group_name_H-M   'P 1'
#
loop_
_entity.id
_entity.type
_entity.pdbx_description
1 polymer ?
#
loop_
_entity_poly.entity_id
_entity_poly.type
_entity_poly.pdbx_seq_one_letter_code
_entity_poly.pdbx_strand_id
1 'polypeptide(L)'
;MSSLEEIALKKSAIDLERLVESYKGEFEAMKRLHAAQGKLRSSATIAATIDSSKGVFTLFRDICMKHLQSLIDDTIVLTEPSIKNVKSSISDMFLDAYATTFEVMTKSTKIAGRPELRDRFMPDIEKEKKTTLSEVLMFIDAGVISKRNKGIKGVIKSAVGSLSKLLGSPSS
;
A
#
# COMPACT_ATOMS: atom_id res chain seq x y z
N MET A 1 -3.31 -19.98 -5.46
CA MET A 1 -3.54 -18.58 -5.87
C MET A 1 -4.10 -18.58 -7.28
N SER A 2 -5.06 -17.72 -7.58
CA SER A 2 -5.51 -17.50 -8.96
C SER A 2 -4.44 -16.70 -9.73
N SER A 3 -4.42 -16.80 -11.06
CA SER A 3 -3.44 -16.09 -11.89
C SER A 3 -3.51 -14.56 -11.71
N LEU A 4 -4.70 -14.02 -11.45
CA LEU A 4 -4.89 -12.58 -11.23
C LEU A 4 -4.34 -12.12 -9.88
N GLU A 5 -4.53 -12.90 -8.81
CA GLU A 5 -3.94 -12.62 -7.49
C GLU A 5 -2.42 -12.55 -7.60
N GLU A 6 -1.83 -13.53 -8.27
CA GLU A 6 -0.38 -13.61 -8.45
C GLU A 6 0.14 -12.42 -9.29
N ILE A 7 -0.56 -12.04 -10.36
CA ILE A 7 -0.21 -10.88 -11.19
C ILE A 7 -0.25 -9.58 -10.37
N ALA A 8 -1.30 -9.36 -9.59
CA ALA A 8 -1.45 -8.15 -8.79
C ALA A 8 -0.38 -8.04 -7.70
N LEU A 9 -0.09 -9.16 -7.02
CA LEU A 9 0.97 -9.22 -6.01
C LEU A 9 2.36 -9.02 -6.64
N LYS A 10 2.66 -9.66 -7.77
CA LYS A 10 3.93 -9.47 -8.50
C LYS A 10 4.13 -8.03 -8.97
N LYS A 11 3.10 -7.41 -9.53
CA LYS A 11 3.17 -6.00 -9.97
C LYS A 11 3.38 -5.06 -8.78
N SER A 12 2.70 -5.32 -7.67
CA SER A 12 2.93 -4.60 -6.41
C SER A 12 4.37 -4.74 -5.97
N ALA A 13 4.88 -5.97 -5.86
CA ALA A 13 6.26 -6.23 -5.45
C ALA A 13 7.29 -5.48 -6.32
N ILE A 14 7.16 -5.54 -7.65
CA ILE A 14 8.09 -4.86 -8.57
C ILE A 14 8.08 -3.34 -8.38
N ASP A 15 6.89 -2.73 -8.30
CA ASP A 15 6.80 -1.27 -8.15
C ASP A 15 7.24 -0.82 -6.75
N LEU A 16 7.05 -1.66 -5.74
CA LEU A 16 7.55 -1.43 -4.38
C LEU A 16 9.08 -1.55 -4.30
N GLU A 17 9.68 -2.53 -4.96
CA GLU A 17 11.14 -2.64 -5.07
C GLU A 17 11.72 -1.39 -5.74
N ARG A 18 11.08 -0.90 -6.81
CA ARG A 18 11.48 0.36 -7.48
C ARG A 18 11.35 1.57 -6.57
N LEU A 19 10.26 1.66 -5.80
CA LEU A 19 10.05 2.72 -4.83
C LEU A 19 11.17 2.71 -3.78
N VAL A 20 11.49 1.54 -3.23
CA VAL A 20 12.55 1.36 -2.23
C VAL A 20 13.91 1.77 -2.79
N GLU A 21 14.22 1.39 -4.03
CA GLU A 21 15.48 1.76 -4.67
C GLU A 21 15.56 3.27 -4.98
N SER A 22 14.46 3.86 -5.45
CA SER A 22 14.36 5.32 -5.66
C SER A 22 14.60 6.06 -4.34
N TYR A 23 13.98 5.61 -3.26
CA TYR A 23 14.12 6.21 -1.94
C TYR A 23 15.57 6.18 -1.43
N LYS A 24 16.29 5.06 -1.61
CA LYS A 24 17.72 4.99 -1.28
C LYS A 24 18.53 5.99 -2.11
N GLY A 25 18.23 6.10 -3.41
CA GLY A 25 18.88 7.06 -4.31
C GLY A 25 18.63 8.51 -3.91
N GLU A 26 17.37 8.87 -3.63
CA GLU A 26 16.95 10.19 -3.16
C GLU A 26 17.60 10.55 -1.82
N PHE A 27 17.70 9.59 -0.90
CA PHE A 27 18.39 9.78 0.37
C PHE A 27 19.88 10.09 0.18
N GLU A 28 20.58 9.35 -0.68
CA GLU A 28 21.99 9.63 -0.98
C GLU A 28 22.16 10.97 -1.71
N ALA A 29 21.24 11.34 -2.59
CA ALA A 29 21.24 12.65 -3.24
C ALA A 29 21.04 13.79 -2.23
N MET A 30 20.08 13.65 -1.32
CA MET A 30 19.83 14.60 -0.23
C MET A 30 21.06 14.77 0.66
N LYS A 31 21.72 13.66 1.03
CA LYS A 31 22.98 13.71 1.81
C LYS A 31 24.05 14.51 1.09
N ARG A 32 24.28 14.26 -0.20
CA ARG A 32 25.29 14.99 -0.99
C ARG A 32 24.99 16.48 -1.06
N LEU A 33 23.72 16.84 -1.29
CA LEU A 33 23.28 18.23 -1.32
C LEU A 33 23.49 18.92 0.03
N HIS A 34 23.04 18.31 1.12
CA HIS A 34 23.19 18.88 2.45
C HIS A 34 24.64 18.93 2.92
N ALA A 35 25.49 17.99 2.49
CA ALA A 35 26.93 18.07 2.71
C ALA A 35 27.54 19.28 1.98
N ALA A 36 27.21 19.48 0.70
CA ALA A 36 27.67 20.64 -0.08
C ALA A 36 27.22 21.99 0.52
N GLN A 37 26.07 22.00 1.19
CA GLN A 37 25.54 23.18 1.89
C GLN A 37 26.05 23.34 3.34
N GLY A 38 26.89 22.44 3.85
CA GLY A 38 27.32 22.45 5.26
C GLY A 38 26.22 22.12 6.27
N LYS A 39 25.08 21.58 5.80
CA LYS A 39 23.87 21.29 6.59
C LYS A 39 23.76 19.84 7.06
N LEU A 40 24.71 18.98 6.74
CA LEU A 40 24.61 17.53 6.99
C LEU A 40 24.29 17.16 8.45
N ARG A 41 24.73 17.98 9.42
CA ARG A 41 24.47 17.83 10.87
C ARG A 41 23.35 18.71 11.43
N SER A 42 22.59 19.36 10.56
CA SER A 42 21.50 20.24 10.95
C SER A 42 20.20 19.48 11.20
N SER A 43 19.32 20.08 12.00
CA SER A 43 17.94 19.60 12.17
C SER A 43 17.16 19.55 10.84
N ALA A 44 17.56 20.33 9.84
CA ALA A 44 16.93 20.32 8.52
C ALA A 44 17.17 19.01 7.76
N THR A 45 18.36 18.40 7.89
CA THR A 45 18.65 17.07 7.32
C THR A 45 17.78 15.99 7.96
N ILE A 46 17.58 16.09 9.28
CA ILE A 46 16.77 15.12 10.03
C ILE A 46 15.29 15.26 9.63
N ALA A 47 14.76 16.48 9.57
CA ALA A 47 13.41 16.74 9.11
C ALA A 47 13.18 16.22 7.69
N ALA A 48 14.09 16.52 6.75
CA ALA A 48 14.01 16.03 5.38
C ALA A 48 13.98 14.50 5.28
N THR A 49 14.78 13.79 6.09
CA THR A 49 14.74 12.32 6.13
C THR A 49 13.41 11.80 6.66
N ILE A 50 12.83 12.43 7.69
CA ILE A 50 11.54 12.02 8.26
C ILE A 50 10.43 12.24 7.24
N ASP A 51 10.41 13.39 6.58
CA ASP A 51 9.40 13.72 5.58
C ASP A 51 9.50 12.78 4.37
N SER A 52 10.73 12.49 3.91
CA SER A 52 10.96 11.50 2.85
C SER A 52 10.52 10.09 3.27
N SER A 53 10.81 9.68 4.52
CA SER A 53 10.35 8.40 5.10
C SER A 53 8.83 8.28 5.11
N LYS A 54 8.11 9.35 5.47
CA LYS A 54 6.64 9.40 5.45
C LYS A 54 6.09 9.35 4.02
N GLY A 55 6.74 10.05 3.08
CA GLY A 55 6.40 10.01 1.66
C GLY A 55 6.44 8.59 1.08
N VAL A 56 7.42 7.78 1.48
CA VAL A 56 7.51 6.36 1.06
C VAL A 56 6.28 5.56 1.47
N PHE A 57 5.76 5.73 2.68
CA PHE A 57 4.55 5.01 3.10
C PHE A 57 3.31 5.42 2.31
N THR A 58 3.18 6.71 1.99
CA THR A 58 2.09 7.19 1.12
C THR A 58 2.19 6.56 -0.27
N LEU A 59 3.38 6.56 -0.87
CA LEU A 59 3.59 5.95 -2.20
C LEU A 59 3.37 4.43 -2.17
N PHE A 60 3.79 3.75 -1.09
CA PHE A 60 3.51 2.34 -0.89
C PHE A 60 2.00 2.07 -0.94
N ARG A 61 1.23 2.84 -0.16
CA ARG A 61 -0.23 2.73 -0.11
C ARG A 61 -0.82 2.80 -1.51
N ASP A 62 -0.45 3.83 -2.26
CA ASP A 62 -1.02 4.14 -3.56
C ASP A 62 -0.67 3.05 -4.59
N ILE A 63 0.55 2.51 -4.55
CA ILE A 63 0.98 1.37 -5.40
C ILE A 63 0.13 0.14 -5.09
N CYS A 64 0.00 -0.23 -3.81
CA CYS A 64 -0.79 -1.39 -3.41
C CYS A 64 -2.26 -1.22 -3.79
N MET A 65 -2.88 -0.08 -3.46
CA MET A 65 -4.28 0.19 -3.77
C MET A 65 -4.54 0.12 -5.28
N LYS A 66 -3.64 0.66 -6.12
CA LYS A 66 -3.77 0.60 -7.59
C LYS A 66 -3.85 -0.84 -8.11
N HIS A 67 -2.91 -1.69 -7.73
CA HIS A 67 -2.86 -3.07 -8.23
C HIS A 67 -3.96 -3.95 -7.61
N LEU A 68 -4.31 -3.69 -6.34
CA LEU A 68 -5.43 -4.35 -5.67
C LEU A 68 -6.78 -3.94 -6.26
N GLN A 69 -6.95 -2.68 -6.67
CA GLN A 69 -8.16 -2.23 -7.36
C GLN A 69 -8.37 -3.02 -8.65
N SER A 70 -7.32 -3.20 -9.46
CA SER A 70 -7.37 -4.03 -10.67
C SER A 70 -7.78 -5.46 -10.32
N LEU A 71 -7.18 -6.07 -9.29
CA LEU A 71 -7.57 -7.42 -8.85
C LEU A 71 -9.06 -7.50 -8.47
N ILE A 72 -9.53 -6.54 -7.68
CA ILE A 72 -10.93 -6.47 -7.22
C ILE A 72 -11.86 -6.29 -8.42
N ASP A 73 -11.47 -5.48 -9.40
CA ASP A 73 -12.27 -5.20 -10.58
C ASP A 73 -12.34 -6.38 -11.56
N ASP A 74 -11.21 -7.05 -11.78
CA ASP A 74 -11.07 -8.11 -12.77
C ASP A 74 -11.51 -9.49 -12.24
N THR A 75 -11.60 -9.66 -10.91
CA THR A 75 -12.00 -10.93 -10.30
C THR A 75 -13.51 -11.04 -10.12
N ILE A 76 -14.10 -12.15 -10.58
CA ILE A 76 -15.54 -12.44 -10.44
C ILE A 76 -15.88 -12.82 -8.98
N VAL A 77 -15.04 -13.63 -8.33
CA VAL A 77 -15.21 -14.06 -6.94
C VAL A 77 -13.88 -14.04 -6.20
N LEU A 78 -13.78 -13.23 -5.14
CA LEU A 78 -12.70 -13.31 -4.15
C LEU A 78 -13.16 -14.15 -2.96
N THR A 79 -12.54 -15.32 -2.81
CA THR A 79 -12.81 -16.24 -1.69
C THR A 79 -12.15 -15.75 -0.40
N GLU A 80 -12.66 -16.15 0.77
CA GLU A 80 -12.02 -15.80 2.05
C GLU A 80 -10.55 -16.25 2.15
N PRO A 81 -10.18 -17.48 1.72
CA PRO A 81 -8.77 -17.88 1.65
C PRO A 81 -7.92 -16.98 0.73
N SER A 82 -8.45 -16.59 -0.44
CA SER A 82 -7.77 -15.67 -1.36
C SER A 82 -7.51 -14.31 -0.71
N ILE A 83 -8.53 -13.74 -0.06
CA ILE A 83 -8.44 -12.44 0.61
C ILE A 83 -7.40 -12.49 1.73
N LYS A 84 -7.42 -13.55 2.54
CA LYS A 84 -6.43 -13.75 3.60
C LYS A 84 -5.00 -13.82 3.04
N ASN A 85 -4.79 -14.55 1.95
CA ASN A 85 -3.48 -14.66 1.30
C ASN A 85 -3.00 -13.31 0.77
N VAL A 86 -3.86 -12.56 0.05
CA VAL A 86 -3.52 -11.23 -0.47
C VAL A 86 -3.14 -10.27 0.67
N LYS A 87 -3.94 -10.24 1.75
CA LYS A 87 -3.64 -9.41 2.92
C LYS A 87 -2.31 -9.79 3.59
N SER A 88 -2.02 -11.09 3.69
CA SER A 88 -0.75 -11.57 4.24
C SER A 88 0.42 -11.09 3.38
N SER A 89 0.38 -11.32 2.07
CA SER A 89 1.47 -10.91 1.16
C SER A 89 1.69 -9.41 1.13
N ILE A 90 0.61 -8.61 1.20
CA ILE A 90 0.72 -7.15 1.31
C ILE A 90 1.36 -6.72 2.64
N SER A 91 1.01 -7.40 3.74
CA SER A 91 1.60 -7.13 5.05
C SER A 91 3.10 -7.46 5.06
N ASP A 92 3.49 -8.57 4.43
CA ASP A 92 4.90 -8.98 4.32
C ASP A 92 5.69 -7.97 3.47
N MET A 93 5.20 -7.60 2.28
CA MET A 93 5.83 -6.56 1.45
C MET A 93 5.96 -5.22 2.17
N PHE A 94 4.99 -4.87 3.02
CA PHE A 94 5.03 -3.64 3.79
C PHE A 94 6.06 -3.68 4.93
N LEU A 95 6.26 -4.83 5.55
CA LEU A 95 7.30 -5.03 6.55
C LEU A 95 8.70 -4.85 5.94
N ASP A 96 8.91 -5.35 4.72
CA ASP A 96 10.18 -5.19 4.01
C ASP A 96 10.47 -3.71 3.64
N ALA A 97 9.45 -3.00 3.15
CA ALA A 97 9.55 -1.56 2.88
C ALA A 97 9.84 -0.77 4.17
N TYR A 98 9.15 -1.10 5.26
CA TYR A 98 9.37 -0.50 6.58
C TYR A 98 10.80 -0.72 7.10
N ALA A 99 11.34 -1.93 6.96
CA ALA A 99 12.71 -2.24 7.37
C ALA A 99 13.74 -1.36 6.65
N THR A 100 13.51 -1.06 5.37
CA THR A 100 14.39 -0.15 4.63
C THR A 100 14.26 1.30 5.10
N THR A 101 13.05 1.79 5.32
CA THR A 101 12.81 3.14 5.87
C THR A 101 13.47 3.31 7.24
N PHE A 102 13.37 2.28 8.09
CA PHE A 102 14.03 2.23 9.39
C PHE A 102 15.56 2.32 9.28
N GLU A 103 16.16 1.57 8.34
CA GLU A 103 17.60 1.59 8.10
C GLU A 103 18.08 2.97 7.66
N VAL A 104 17.38 3.60 6.70
CA VAL A 104 17.70 4.93 6.18
C VAL A 104 17.61 5.99 7.28
N MET A 105 16.54 5.96 8.08
CA MET A 105 16.39 6.86 9.23
C MET A 105 17.53 6.71 10.23
N THR A 106 17.90 5.47 10.57
CA THR A 106 19.00 5.17 11.48
C THR A 106 20.33 5.68 10.94
N LYS A 107 20.59 5.54 9.64
CA LYS A 107 21.81 6.10 9.00
C LYS A 107 21.80 7.63 9.05
N SER A 108 20.66 8.26 8.78
CA SER A 108 20.53 9.71 8.77
C SER A 108 20.78 10.34 10.13
N THR A 109 20.22 9.78 11.20
CA THR A 109 20.39 10.32 12.56
C THR A 109 21.84 10.20 13.03
N LYS A 110 22.52 9.10 12.67
CA LYS A 110 23.96 8.91 12.90
C LYS A 110 24.80 9.94 12.15
N ILE A 111 24.54 10.16 10.85
CA ILE A 111 25.24 11.15 10.03
C ILE A 111 25.05 12.56 10.59
N ALA A 112 23.84 12.86 11.06
CA ALA A 112 23.53 14.14 11.67
C ALA A 112 24.19 14.35 13.04
N GLY A 113 24.84 13.32 13.61
CA GLY A 113 25.44 13.37 14.94
C GLY A 113 24.42 13.36 16.08
N ARG A 114 23.20 12.90 15.80
CA ARG A 114 22.07 12.89 16.75
C ARG A 114 21.34 11.54 16.73
N PRO A 115 22.02 10.44 17.07
CA PRO A 115 21.44 9.09 17.03
C PRO A 115 20.19 8.94 17.92
N GLU A 116 20.09 9.69 19.02
CA GLU A 116 18.95 9.71 19.95
C GLU A 116 17.64 10.15 19.28
N LEU A 117 17.73 10.89 18.18
CA LEU A 117 16.54 11.30 17.44
C LEU A 117 15.88 10.13 16.72
N ARG A 118 16.59 9.01 16.49
CA ARG A 118 15.98 7.78 15.96
C ARG A 118 14.82 7.36 16.86
N ASP A 119 15.08 7.22 18.16
CA ASP A 119 14.09 6.71 19.13
C ASP A 119 12.97 7.72 19.35
N ARG A 120 13.25 9.01 19.17
CA ARG A 120 12.24 10.06 19.22
C ARG A 120 11.26 10.01 18.05
N PHE A 121 11.73 9.74 16.84
CA PHE A 121 10.91 9.77 15.62
C PHE A 121 10.35 8.40 15.24
N MET A 122 10.87 7.31 15.82
CA MET A 122 10.38 5.96 15.58
C MET A 122 8.86 5.81 15.81
N PRO A 123 8.28 6.36 16.89
CA PRO A 123 6.85 6.23 17.13
C PRO A 123 5.99 6.84 16.02
N ASP A 124 6.44 7.94 15.41
CA ASP A 124 5.72 8.60 14.31
C ASP A 124 5.73 7.71 13.05
N ILE A 125 6.86 7.07 12.79
CA ILE A 125 7.03 6.15 11.65
C ILE A 125 6.25 4.86 11.86
N GLU A 126 6.25 4.31 13.07
CA GLU A 126 5.43 3.16 13.43
C GLU A 126 3.93 3.46 13.35
N LYS A 127 3.53 4.66 13.74
CA LYS A 127 2.16 5.14 13.58
C LYS A 127 1.80 5.25 12.11
N GLU A 128 2.64 5.88 11.28
CA GLU A 128 2.42 6.02 9.84
C GLU A 128 2.32 4.65 9.15
N LYS A 129 3.22 3.73 9.53
CA LYS A 129 3.17 2.32 9.14
C LYS A 129 1.81 1.72 9.47
N LYS A 130 1.39 1.78 10.73
CA LYS A 130 0.13 1.18 11.18
C LYS A 130 -1.07 1.75 10.44
N THR A 131 -1.14 3.08 10.30
CA THR A 131 -2.20 3.78 9.56
C THR A 131 -2.25 3.32 8.11
N THR A 132 -1.12 3.37 7.41
CA THR A 132 -1.03 3.00 6.00
C THR A 132 -1.43 1.55 5.76
N LEU A 133 -0.91 0.62 6.56
CA LEU A 133 -1.28 -0.80 6.43
C LEU A 133 -2.77 -1.00 6.69
N SER A 134 -3.32 -0.37 7.74
CA SER A 134 -4.76 -0.43 8.00
C SER A 134 -5.59 0.13 6.84
N GLU A 135 -5.19 1.24 6.22
CA GLU A 135 -5.87 1.81 5.05
C GLU A 135 -5.89 0.82 3.87
N VAL A 136 -4.76 0.19 3.55
CA VAL A 136 -4.68 -0.80 2.46
C VAL A 136 -5.54 -2.03 2.77
N LEU A 137 -5.50 -2.53 4.01
CA LEU A 137 -6.30 -3.70 4.41
C LEU A 137 -7.81 -3.40 4.40
N MET A 138 -8.21 -2.21 4.87
CA MET A 138 -9.60 -1.75 4.81
C MET A 138 -10.07 -1.56 3.38
N PHE A 139 -9.21 -1.09 2.49
CA PHE A 139 -9.50 -0.97 1.07
C PHE A 139 -9.81 -2.33 0.42
N ILE A 140 -9.04 -3.38 0.76
CA ILE A 140 -9.31 -4.75 0.31
C ILE A 140 -10.69 -5.21 0.82
N ASP A 141 -10.98 -5.02 2.10
CA ASP A 141 -12.27 -5.41 2.70
C ASP A 141 -13.45 -4.69 2.05
N ALA A 142 -13.35 -3.37 1.90
CA ALA A 142 -14.38 -2.56 1.26
C ALA A 142 -14.62 -2.98 -0.19
N GLY A 143 -13.55 -3.24 -0.95
CA GLY A 143 -13.64 -3.69 -2.34
C GLY A 143 -14.32 -5.05 -2.49
N VAL A 144 -13.97 -6.01 -1.63
CA VAL A 144 -14.61 -7.33 -1.57
C VAL A 144 -16.10 -7.21 -1.25
N ILE A 145 -16.45 -6.45 -0.21
CA ILE A 145 -17.85 -6.24 0.19
C ILE A 145 -18.65 -5.59 -0.95
N SER A 146 -18.08 -4.56 -1.59
CA SER A 146 -18.67 -3.89 -2.75
C SER A 146 -18.94 -4.87 -3.90
N LYS A 147 -17.97 -5.72 -4.23
CA LYS A 147 -18.09 -6.73 -5.29
C LYS A 147 -19.13 -7.80 -4.94
N ARG A 148 -19.15 -8.32 -3.71
CA ARG A 148 -20.18 -9.27 -3.25
C ARG A 148 -21.59 -8.66 -3.37
N ASN A 149 -21.76 -7.42 -2.91
CA ASN A 149 -23.04 -6.73 -2.99
C ASN A 149 -23.50 -6.49 -4.44
N LYS A 150 -22.58 -6.11 -5.34
CA LYS A 150 -22.88 -5.96 -6.78
C LYS A 150 -23.26 -7.29 -7.42
N GLY A 151 -22.53 -8.36 -7.12
CA GLY A 151 -22.82 -9.72 -7.60
C GLY A 151 -24.21 -10.20 -7.16
N ILE A 152 -24.53 -10.07 -5.87
CA ILE A 152 -25.85 -10.44 -5.32
C ILE A 152 -26.97 -9.66 -6.00
N LYS A 153 -26.83 -8.33 -6.12
CA LYS A 153 -27.83 -7.50 -6.82
C LYS A 153 -28.00 -7.89 -8.29
N GLY A 154 -26.91 -8.24 -8.97
CA GLY A 154 -26.93 -8.70 -10.36
C GLY A 154 -27.68 -10.03 -10.52
N VAL A 155 -27.43 -10.99 -9.63
CA VAL A 155 -28.13 -12.30 -9.62
C VAL A 155 -29.62 -12.10 -9.34
N ILE A 156 -29.99 -11.29 -8.34
CA ILE A 156 -31.39 -10.99 -8.04
C ILE A 156 -32.08 -10.33 -9.24
N LYS A 157 -31.45 -9.33 -9.87
CA LYS A 157 -32.00 -8.66 -11.06
C LYS A 157 -32.19 -9.63 -12.23
N SER A 158 -31.23 -10.55 -12.43
CA SER A 158 -31.32 -11.57 -13.47
C SER A 158 -32.42 -12.60 -13.19
N ALA A 159 -32.53 -13.06 -11.94
CA ALA A 159 -33.59 -13.98 -11.51
C ALA A 159 -34.97 -13.34 -11.65
N VAL A 160 -35.15 -12.09 -11.19
CA VAL A 160 -36.41 -11.33 -11.33
C VAL A 160 -36.73 -11.07 -12.81
N GLY A 161 -35.75 -10.68 -13.63
CA GLY A 161 -35.96 -10.47 -15.06
C GLY A 161 -36.31 -11.76 -15.81
N SER A 162 -35.72 -12.89 -15.43
CA SER A 162 -36.01 -14.20 -16.01
C SER A 162 -37.38 -14.71 -15.57
N LEU A 163 -37.74 -14.53 -14.29
CA LEU A 163 -39.07 -14.83 -13.75
C LEU A 163 -40.16 -13.95 -14.41
N SER A 164 -39.88 -12.67 -14.61
CA SER A 164 -40.82 -11.74 -15.26
C SER A 164 -41.03 -12.06 -16.75
N LYS A 165 -40.03 -12.62 -17.43
CA LYS A 165 -40.17 -13.19 -18.78
C LYS A 165 -40.93 -14.53 -18.80
N LEU A 166 -40.76 -15.36 -17.78
CA LEU A 166 -41.46 -16.65 -17.64
C LEU A 166 -42.92 -16.50 -17.23
N LEU A 167 -43.25 -15.49 -16.43
CA LEU A 167 -44.60 -15.22 -15.92
C LEU A 167 -45.44 -14.34 -16.85
N GLY A 168 -44.86 -13.90 -17.98
CA GLY A 168 -45.52 -13.05 -18.95
C GLY A 168 -45.58 -11.60 -18.49
N SER A 169 -45.07 -10.69 -19.31
CA SER A 169 -45.52 -9.30 -19.26
C SER A 169 -47.02 -9.30 -19.57
N PRO A 170 -47.90 -8.70 -18.74
CA PRO A 170 -49.23 -8.38 -19.20
C PRO A 170 -49.06 -7.38 -20.35
N SER A 171 -49.37 -7.82 -21.56
CA SER A 171 -49.52 -6.94 -22.72
C SER A 171 -50.60 -5.91 -22.39
N SER A 172 -50.18 -4.65 -22.33
CA SER A 172 -51.05 -3.48 -22.43
C SER A 172 -50.47 -2.56 -23.48
#